data_AF-A0A3B9E760-F1
#
_entry.id   AF-A0A3B9E760-F1
#
_cell.length_a   1.000
_cell.length_b   1.000
_cell.length_c   1.000
_cell.angle_alpha   90.00
_cell.angle_beta   90.00
_cell.angle_gamma   90.00
#
_symmetry.space_group_name_H-M   'P 1'
#
loop_
_entity.id
_entity.type
_entity.pdbx_description
1 polymer ?
#
loop_
_entity_poly.entity_id
_entity_poly.type
_entity_poly.pdbx_seq_one_letter_code
_entity_poly.pdbx_strand_id
1 'polypeptide(L)'
;MIFFQMTRTSKIFKHRTMLPVFVFILLAVPSLGRAQDTAYYFYRGLPYGSQANYDPLNVIINGGYGVLQIPNYTDRQVFEYPYRSWWKNLWEHIGHPVNTIDRFGWKRFLSTEIFPTSLNIEKQQFFPNYFLHTLGAGMHYRATMEWYRHRRFPHPAISSALTMTAYHLLSEMVENRSNTETTVDAIADLYVFDPLGIALFSNESVCRFFSQKLELAEWSNPPAYDFHSRNLENMGQFYVMKYPLTRDKRWKAFSHFGLNAVAGLSRKIDRERSLSLGLGFTVRELTPAQEDQAGSALTARLALRAGAFYDLNNSLMCSVILTGIPESRFRMNVYPGLLKYKGITPGLFLSQEASRGWVAGVKLQYLPLGAAF
;
A
#
# COMPACT_ATOMS: atom_id res chain seq x y z
N MET A 1 -63.37 9.12 -22.60
CA MET A 1 -62.72 10.43 -22.78
C MET A 1 -61.33 10.32 -22.16
N ILE A 2 -60.33 10.11 -23.00
CA ILE A 2 -58.94 9.81 -22.65
C ILE A 2 -58.24 11.13 -22.38
N PHE A 3 -57.67 11.32 -21.18
CA PHE A 3 -56.79 12.44 -20.89
C PHE A 3 -55.36 11.93 -20.68
N PHE A 4 -54.55 12.17 -21.71
CA PHE A 4 -53.09 12.11 -21.68
C PHE A 4 -52.58 13.29 -20.85
N GLN A 5 -51.81 13.03 -19.79
CA GLN A 5 -50.92 14.04 -19.21
C GLN A 5 -49.48 13.54 -19.38
N MET A 6 -48.88 13.98 -20.50
CA MET A 6 -47.43 14.02 -20.68
C MET A 6 -46.94 15.35 -20.13
N THR A 7 -46.11 15.33 -19.09
CA THR A 7 -45.22 16.46 -18.76
C THR A 7 -43.86 15.93 -18.28
N ARG A 8 -42.94 15.88 -19.27
CA ARG A 8 -41.48 16.08 -19.21
C ARG A 8 -40.79 15.88 -17.85
N THR A 9 -40.19 14.71 -17.66
CA THR A 9 -38.99 14.54 -16.82
C THR A 9 -37.74 14.74 -17.65
N SER A 10 -37.25 15.98 -17.78
CA SER A 10 -35.88 16.23 -18.22
C SER A 10 -34.95 16.22 -17.00
N LYS A 11 -34.51 15.02 -16.58
CA LYS A 11 -33.34 14.90 -15.70
C LYS A 11 -32.10 15.26 -16.52
N ILE A 12 -31.70 16.53 -16.45
CA ILE A 12 -30.37 16.95 -16.86
C ILE A 12 -29.40 16.29 -15.87
N PHE A 13 -28.76 15.21 -16.30
CA PHE A 13 -27.58 14.67 -15.65
C PHE A 13 -26.50 15.75 -15.71
N LYS A 14 -26.39 16.57 -14.64
CA LYS A 14 -25.19 17.41 -14.46
C LYS A 14 -24.01 16.46 -14.42
N HIS A 15 -23.14 16.53 -15.43
CA HIS A 15 -21.82 15.91 -15.38
C HIS A 15 -21.10 16.38 -14.12
N ARG A 16 -21.17 15.57 -13.06
CA ARG A 16 -20.35 15.75 -11.85
C ARG A 16 -18.92 15.45 -12.29
N THR A 17 -18.14 16.51 -12.45
CA THR A 17 -16.80 16.49 -13.02
C THR A 17 -15.86 15.65 -12.15
N MET A 18 -15.22 14.64 -12.74
CA MET A 18 -14.16 13.81 -12.15
C MET A 18 -12.85 14.59 -11.89
N LEU A 19 -12.88 15.91 -12.03
CA LEU A 19 -11.71 16.78 -12.13
C LEU A 19 -10.96 17.04 -10.80
N PRO A 20 -11.56 17.06 -9.59
CA PRO A 20 -10.86 17.61 -8.43
C PRO A 20 -9.72 16.74 -7.87
N VAL A 21 -9.87 15.41 -7.82
CA VAL A 21 -8.82 14.51 -7.29
C VAL A 21 -7.58 14.52 -8.19
N PHE A 22 -7.79 14.32 -9.49
CA PHE A 22 -6.70 14.27 -10.47
C PHE A 22 -5.96 15.61 -10.57
N VAL A 23 -6.68 16.73 -10.54
CA VAL A 23 -6.04 18.06 -10.54
C VAL A 23 -5.18 18.24 -9.30
N PHE A 24 -5.63 17.84 -8.12
CA PHE A 24 -4.87 18.05 -6.89
C PHE A 24 -3.54 17.27 -6.87
N ILE A 25 -3.57 16.00 -7.27
CA ILE A 25 -2.36 15.18 -7.37
C ILE A 25 -1.42 15.71 -8.45
N LEU A 26 -1.96 16.11 -9.62
CA LEU A 26 -1.15 16.69 -10.70
C LEU A 26 -0.53 18.04 -10.32
N LEU A 27 -1.20 18.85 -9.48
CA LEU A 27 -0.65 20.09 -8.94
C LEU A 27 0.49 19.85 -7.94
N ALA A 28 0.51 18.69 -7.27
CA ALA A 28 1.61 18.31 -6.37
C ALA A 28 2.85 17.79 -7.13
N VAL A 29 2.74 17.46 -8.42
CA VAL A 29 3.88 17.09 -9.25
C VAL A 29 4.70 18.35 -9.54
N PRO A 30 6.00 18.40 -9.17
CA PRO A 30 6.84 19.55 -9.48
C PRO A 30 6.84 19.84 -10.97
N SER A 31 6.85 21.13 -11.33
CA SER A 31 6.88 21.55 -12.73
C SER A 31 8.04 20.91 -13.50
N LEU A 32 7.73 20.46 -14.73
CA LEU A 32 8.64 19.77 -15.67
C LEU A 32 9.94 20.53 -16.00
N GLY A 33 10.13 21.76 -15.49
CA GLY A 33 11.25 22.65 -15.78
C GLY A 33 12.41 22.62 -14.80
N ARG A 34 12.36 21.86 -13.69
CA ARG A 34 13.55 21.63 -12.86
C ARG A 34 14.45 20.60 -13.53
N ALA A 35 15.77 20.83 -13.52
CA ALA A 35 16.76 19.85 -13.96
C ALA A 35 16.41 18.50 -13.32
N GLN A 36 16.04 17.53 -14.17
CA GLN A 36 15.46 16.28 -13.70
C GLN A 36 16.58 15.49 -13.01
N ASP A 37 16.47 15.33 -11.69
CA ASP A 37 17.34 14.43 -10.95
C ASP A 37 17.36 13.06 -11.65
N THR A 38 18.55 12.58 -11.99
CA THR A 38 18.76 11.29 -12.66
C THR A 38 19.15 10.18 -11.67
N ALA A 39 19.35 10.51 -10.39
CA ALA A 39 19.70 9.55 -9.36
C ALA A 39 18.56 8.57 -9.06
N TYR A 40 18.95 7.33 -8.78
CA TYR A 40 18.07 6.23 -8.38
C TYR A 40 18.23 6.01 -6.87
N TYR A 41 17.19 6.30 -6.10
CA TYR A 41 17.21 6.19 -4.63
C TYR A 41 16.58 4.89 -4.14
N PHE A 42 15.43 4.50 -4.70
CA PHE A 42 14.60 3.41 -4.18
C PHE A 42 14.51 2.24 -5.17
N TYR A 43 14.49 2.52 -6.47
CA TYR A 43 14.50 1.50 -7.52
C TYR A 43 15.84 1.50 -8.27
N ARG A 44 16.57 0.39 -8.27
CA ARG A 44 17.89 0.25 -8.94
C ARG A 44 17.88 -0.72 -10.13
N GLY A 45 16.74 -1.32 -10.46
CA GLY A 45 16.65 -2.29 -11.54
C GLY A 45 17.41 -3.58 -11.27
N LEU A 46 17.47 -4.02 -10.01
CA LEU A 46 18.13 -5.29 -9.65
C LEU A 46 17.37 -6.48 -10.26
N PRO A 47 18.05 -7.46 -10.88
CA PRO A 47 17.41 -8.62 -11.50
C PRO A 47 17.03 -9.72 -10.49
N TYR A 48 17.00 -9.39 -9.20
CA TYR A 48 16.70 -10.31 -8.11
C TYR A 48 15.96 -9.62 -6.96
N GLY A 49 15.42 -10.45 -6.06
CA GLY A 49 14.72 -10.04 -4.85
C GLY A 49 13.39 -9.34 -5.14
N SER A 50 12.88 -8.58 -4.17
CA SER A 50 11.66 -7.78 -4.32
C SER A 50 11.72 -6.82 -5.50
N GLN A 51 12.88 -6.20 -5.77
CA GLN A 51 13.03 -5.28 -6.91
C GLN A 51 12.85 -5.96 -8.28
N ALA A 52 13.12 -7.26 -8.40
CA ALA A 52 12.86 -7.98 -9.65
C ALA A 52 11.36 -8.01 -9.98
N ASN A 53 10.52 -8.06 -8.95
CA ASN A 53 9.07 -8.10 -9.03
C ASN A 53 8.42 -6.70 -9.01
N TYR A 54 9.22 -5.64 -8.93
CA TYR A 54 8.72 -4.28 -8.83
C TYR A 54 8.32 -3.75 -10.21
N ASP A 55 7.05 -3.38 -10.35
CA ASP A 55 6.49 -2.68 -11.49
C ASP A 55 5.18 -1.97 -11.09
N PRO A 56 4.67 -1.04 -11.91
CA PRO A 56 3.46 -0.28 -11.61
C PRO A 56 2.22 -1.12 -11.31
N LEU A 57 2.02 -2.25 -12.00
CA LEU A 57 0.87 -3.12 -11.73
C LEU A 57 1.03 -3.84 -10.39
N ASN A 58 2.25 -4.27 -10.06
CA ASN A 58 2.54 -4.84 -8.75
C ASN A 58 2.33 -3.84 -7.61
N VAL A 59 2.64 -2.56 -7.81
CA VAL A 59 2.33 -1.49 -6.85
C VAL A 59 0.82 -1.37 -6.66
N ILE A 60 0.05 -1.30 -7.75
CA ILE A 60 -1.42 -1.20 -7.69
C ILE A 60 -2.05 -2.43 -7.04
N ILE A 61 -1.59 -3.64 -7.36
CA ILE A 61 -2.17 -4.87 -6.82
C ILE A 61 -1.84 -5.04 -5.33
N ASN A 62 -0.57 -4.90 -4.94
CA ASN A 62 -0.16 -5.09 -3.56
C ASN A 62 -0.72 -4.03 -2.62
N GLY A 63 -0.75 -2.78 -3.09
CA GLY A 63 -1.30 -1.68 -2.33
C GLY A 63 -2.83 -1.69 -2.36
N GLY A 64 -3.43 -1.70 -3.56
CA GLY A 64 -4.88 -1.50 -3.73
C GLY A 64 -5.75 -2.64 -3.20
N TYR A 65 -5.19 -3.85 -3.09
CA TYR A 65 -5.84 -4.98 -2.40
C TYR A 65 -5.17 -5.30 -1.06
N GLY A 66 -4.30 -4.43 -0.54
CA GLY A 66 -3.51 -4.69 0.65
C GLY A 66 -4.37 -5.02 1.88
N VAL A 67 -5.52 -4.35 2.02
CA VAL A 67 -6.50 -4.53 3.12
C VAL A 67 -7.03 -5.96 3.22
N LEU A 68 -7.04 -6.71 2.12
CA LEU A 68 -7.50 -8.11 2.06
C LEU A 68 -6.60 -9.08 2.84
N GLN A 69 -5.45 -8.61 3.34
CA GLN A 69 -4.62 -9.35 4.29
C GLN A 69 -5.24 -9.44 5.70
N ILE A 70 -6.19 -8.56 6.01
CA ILE A 70 -6.87 -8.53 7.31
C ILE A 70 -7.94 -9.62 7.32
N PRO A 71 -7.98 -10.51 8.34
CA PRO A 71 -8.94 -11.62 8.40
C PRO A 71 -10.42 -11.26 8.22
N ASN A 72 -10.85 -10.06 8.63
CA ASN A 72 -12.22 -9.57 8.41
C ASN A 72 -12.60 -9.43 6.93
N TYR A 73 -11.61 -9.39 6.04
CA TYR A 73 -11.80 -9.34 4.59
C TYR A 73 -11.71 -10.77 4.05
N THR A 74 -12.81 -11.52 4.25
CA THR A 74 -12.87 -12.96 3.92
C THR A 74 -13.01 -13.23 2.41
N ASP A 75 -13.64 -12.32 1.67
CA ASP A 75 -13.77 -12.42 0.22
C ASP A 75 -12.55 -11.81 -0.46
N ARG A 76 -11.83 -12.64 -1.23
CA ARG A 76 -10.66 -12.26 -2.03
C ARG A 76 -10.87 -12.49 -3.53
N GLN A 77 -12.11 -12.70 -3.97
CA GLN A 77 -12.47 -12.88 -5.38
C GLN A 77 -12.51 -11.53 -6.08
N VAL A 78 -11.33 -10.91 -6.25
CA VAL A 78 -11.20 -9.53 -6.73
C VAL A 78 -11.81 -9.28 -8.10
N PHE A 79 -12.03 -10.30 -8.93
CA PHE A 79 -12.70 -10.13 -10.22
C PHE A 79 -14.23 -10.16 -10.14
N GLU A 80 -14.79 -10.52 -8.99
CA GLU A 80 -16.24 -10.62 -8.74
C GLU A 80 -16.80 -9.43 -7.95
N TYR A 81 -15.93 -8.54 -7.49
CA TYR A 81 -16.35 -7.36 -6.74
C TYR A 81 -17.25 -6.44 -7.56
N PRO A 82 -18.29 -5.85 -6.95
CA PRO A 82 -19.18 -4.89 -7.60
C PRO A 82 -18.53 -3.49 -7.66
N TYR A 83 -17.38 -3.38 -8.32
CA TYR A 83 -16.55 -2.16 -8.39
C TYR A 83 -17.33 -0.91 -8.76
N ARG A 84 -18.31 -1.02 -9.66
CA ARG A 84 -19.14 0.12 -10.03
C ARG A 84 -19.94 0.68 -8.86
N SER A 85 -20.48 -0.20 -8.00
CA SER A 85 -21.21 0.20 -6.81
C SER A 85 -20.25 0.77 -5.76
N TRP A 86 -19.12 0.11 -5.51
CA TRP A 86 -18.12 0.58 -4.56
C TRP A 86 -17.53 1.92 -4.95
N TRP A 87 -17.24 2.13 -6.23
CA TRP A 87 -16.81 3.42 -6.78
C TRP A 87 -17.86 4.52 -6.54
N LYS A 88 -19.14 4.23 -6.79
CA LYS A 88 -20.21 5.20 -6.55
C LYS A 88 -20.26 5.61 -5.08
N ASN A 89 -20.15 4.65 -4.17
CA ASN A 89 -20.15 4.89 -2.73
C ASN A 89 -18.93 5.72 -2.30
N LEU A 90 -17.72 5.32 -2.72
CA LEU A 90 -16.51 6.09 -2.46
C LEU A 90 -16.65 7.54 -2.95
N TRP A 91 -17.17 7.72 -4.17
CA TRP A 91 -17.37 9.04 -4.77
C TRP A 91 -18.38 9.91 -4.01
N GLU A 92 -19.35 9.32 -3.31
CA GLU A 92 -20.27 10.06 -2.43
C GLU A 92 -19.55 10.68 -1.23
N HIS A 93 -18.42 10.09 -0.79
CA HIS A 93 -17.58 10.63 0.27
C HIS A 93 -16.55 11.64 -0.28
N ILE A 94 -15.76 11.22 -1.27
CA ILE A 94 -14.60 12.01 -1.74
C ILE A 94 -14.96 13.07 -2.79
N GLY A 95 -16.08 12.93 -3.51
CA GLY A 95 -16.47 13.85 -4.57
C GLY A 95 -16.92 15.23 -4.06
N HIS A 96 -17.23 15.34 -2.77
CA HIS A 96 -17.65 16.56 -2.10
C HIS A 96 -16.95 16.71 -0.73
N PRO A 97 -15.61 16.82 -0.70
CA PRO A 97 -14.83 16.59 0.51
C PRO A 97 -15.18 17.58 1.63
N VAL A 98 -15.39 18.86 1.31
CA VAL A 98 -15.81 19.90 2.28
C VAL A 98 -17.14 19.53 2.94
N ASN A 99 -18.16 19.19 2.14
CA ASN A 99 -19.48 18.82 2.68
C ASN A 99 -19.43 17.53 3.51
N THR A 100 -18.58 16.58 3.12
CA THR A 100 -18.37 15.34 3.88
C THR A 100 -17.71 15.62 5.22
N ILE A 101 -16.68 16.47 5.25
CA ILE A 101 -16.03 16.92 6.49
C ILE A 101 -17.00 17.76 7.35
N ASP A 102 -17.84 18.61 6.77
CA ASP A 102 -18.84 19.38 7.52
C ASP A 102 -19.82 18.47 8.27
N ARG A 103 -20.26 17.38 7.62
CA ARG A 103 -21.14 16.37 8.25
C ARG A 103 -20.42 15.57 9.35
N PHE A 104 -19.14 15.27 9.16
CA PHE A 104 -18.33 14.55 10.14
C PHE A 104 -17.87 15.44 11.31
N GLY A 105 -17.67 16.73 11.05
CA GLY A 105 -17.13 17.74 11.95
C GLY A 105 -15.64 18.04 11.72
N TRP A 106 -15.31 19.28 11.35
CA TRP A 106 -13.93 19.74 11.09
C TRP A 106 -12.96 19.50 12.25
N LYS A 107 -13.38 19.84 13.47
CA LYS A 107 -12.52 19.66 14.66
C LYS A 107 -12.17 18.19 14.86
N ARG A 108 -13.15 17.30 14.65
CA ARG A 108 -12.99 15.85 14.78
C ARG A 108 -12.03 15.35 13.71
N PHE A 109 -12.30 15.65 12.44
CA PHE A 109 -11.44 15.32 11.30
C PHE A 109 -9.97 15.71 11.54
N LEU A 110 -9.71 16.95 11.96
CA LEU A 110 -8.35 17.39 12.24
C LEU A 110 -7.70 16.63 13.41
N SER A 111 -8.47 16.30 14.44
CA SER A 111 -7.95 15.62 15.63
C SER A 111 -7.75 14.11 15.49
N THR A 112 -8.51 13.44 14.61
CA THR A 112 -8.45 11.99 14.40
C THR A 112 -7.57 11.64 13.21
N GLU A 113 -7.73 12.33 12.09
CA GLU A 113 -7.09 11.96 10.82
C GLU A 113 -5.78 12.70 10.56
N ILE A 114 -5.70 13.97 10.98
CA ILE A 114 -4.60 14.85 10.57
C ILE A 114 -3.53 14.97 11.64
N PHE A 115 -3.90 15.31 12.87
CA PHE A 115 -2.94 15.64 13.92
C PHE A 115 -2.87 14.57 15.01
N PRO A 116 -1.66 14.26 15.53
CA PRO A 116 -1.49 13.35 16.65
C PRO A 116 -1.91 14.00 17.97
N THR A 117 -3.22 14.17 18.17
CA THR A 117 -3.77 14.89 19.33
C THR A 117 -3.98 14.01 20.55
N SER A 118 -3.79 12.69 20.42
CA SER A 118 -3.98 11.71 21.49
C SER A 118 -2.90 10.64 21.50
N LEU A 119 -2.51 10.20 22.70
CA LEU A 119 -1.70 9.00 22.92
C LEU A 119 -2.55 7.74 23.06
N ASN A 120 -3.89 7.85 23.10
CA ASN A 120 -4.77 6.69 23.12
C ASN A 120 -4.70 5.97 21.77
N ILE A 121 -4.30 4.69 21.77
CA ILE A 121 -4.13 3.87 20.58
C ILE A 121 -5.42 3.72 19.75
N GLU A 122 -6.59 3.80 20.40
CA GLU A 122 -7.89 3.76 19.73
C GLU A 122 -8.22 5.06 18.96
N LYS A 123 -7.44 6.12 19.20
CA LYS A 123 -7.55 7.44 18.56
C LYS A 123 -6.32 7.78 17.70
N GLN A 124 -5.60 6.76 17.22
CA GLN A 124 -4.40 6.90 16.38
C GLN A 124 -4.69 6.63 14.89
N GLN A 125 -5.85 7.03 14.38
CA GLN A 125 -6.21 6.92 12.96
C GLN A 125 -5.21 7.66 12.06
N PHE A 126 -4.62 8.75 12.53
CA PHE A 126 -3.55 9.46 11.83
C PHE A 126 -2.31 8.58 11.53
N PHE A 127 -2.06 7.51 12.30
CA PHE A 127 -0.80 6.76 12.20
C PHE A 127 -0.60 6.10 10.82
N PRO A 128 -1.56 5.31 10.31
CA PRO A 128 -1.59 4.89 8.90
C PRO A 128 -1.36 6.04 7.91
N ASN A 129 -1.96 7.20 8.13
CA ASN A 129 -1.88 8.33 7.20
C ASN A 129 -0.45 8.88 7.06
N TYR A 130 0.29 8.98 8.17
CA TYR A 130 1.70 9.40 8.12
C TYR A 130 2.63 8.32 7.53
N PHE A 131 2.46 7.05 7.90
CA PHE A 131 3.40 5.99 7.53
C PHE A 131 3.11 5.36 6.17
N LEU A 132 1.85 5.15 5.82
CA LEU A 132 1.43 4.55 4.55
C LEU A 132 1.18 5.64 3.51
N HIS A 133 0.36 6.64 3.82
CA HIS A 133 -0.07 7.65 2.83
C HIS A 133 0.93 8.79 2.63
N THR A 134 1.75 9.18 3.62
CA THR A 134 2.85 10.12 3.37
C THR A 134 4.15 9.41 3.04
N LEU A 135 4.71 8.64 3.99
CA LEU A 135 6.02 8.02 3.81
C LEU A 135 5.98 6.94 2.71
N GLY A 136 5.01 6.03 2.80
CA GLY A 136 4.85 4.94 1.86
C GLY A 136 4.49 5.41 0.45
N ALA A 137 3.48 6.26 0.31
CA ALA A 137 3.06 6.80 -0.99
C ALA A 137 4.16 7.65 -1.63
N GLY A 138 4.84 8.50 -0.86
CA GLY A 138 5.95 9.30 -1.34
C GLY A 138 7.11 8.44 -1.85
N MET A 139 7.50 7.41 -1.09
CA MET A 139 8.55 6.49 -1.53
C MET A 139 8.13 5.72 -2.79
N HIS A 140 6.90 5.21 -2.87
CA HIS A 140 6.39 4.53 -4.06
C HIS A 140 6.27 5.45 -5.27
N TYR A 141 5.85 6.71 -5.08
CA TYR A 141 5.88 7.71 -6.15
C TYR A 141 7.30 7.85 -6.70
N ARG A 142 8.31 8.00 -5.84
CA ARG A 142 9.69 8.13 -6.29
C ARG A 142 10.21 6.84 -6.95
N ALA A 143 9.99 5.68 -6.33
CA ALA A 143 10.43 4.38 -6.85
C ALA A 143 9.77 4.03 -8.20
N THR A 144 8.48 4.33 -8.36
CA THR A 144 7.72 4.11 -9.61
C THR A 144 8.16 5.08 -10.70
N MET A 145 8.42 6.34 -10.37
CA MET A 145 9.02 7.29 -11.30
C MET A 145 10.39 6.82 -11.77
N GLU A 146 11.21 6.33 -10.85
CA GLU A 146 12.52 5.74 -11.15
C GLU A 146 12.38 4.50 -12.05
N TRP A 147 11.40 3.64 -11.81
CA TRP A 147 11.10 2.50 -12.69
C TRP A 147 10.73 2.94 -14.11
N TYR A 148 9.82 3.91 -14.25
CA TYR A 148 9.42 4.44 -15.55
C TYR A 148 10.60 5.07 -16.30
N ARG A 149 11.47 5.80 -15.58
CA ARG A 149 12.70 6.38 -16.13
C ARG A 149 13.67 5.30 -16.58
N HIS A 150 13.86 4.24 -15.78
CA HIS A 150 14.69 3.09 -16.14
C HIS A 150 14.18 2.40 -17.40
N ARG A 151 12.86 2.37 -17.62
CA ARG A 151 12.19 1.85 -18.82
C ARG A 151 12.02 2.87 -19.95
N ARG A 152 12.60 4.08 -19.81
CA ARG A 152 12.61 5.15 -20.82
C ARG A 152 11.21 5.66 -21.23
N PHE A 153 10.26 5.70 -20.29
CA PHE A 153 8.97 6.36 -20.53
C PHE A 153 9.16 7.88 -20.66
N PRO A 154 8.38 8.57 -21.52
CA PRO A 154 8.58 9.99 -21.82
C PRO A 154 8.28 10.93 -20.64
N HIS A 155 7.33 10.56 -19.78
CA HIS A 155 6.93 11.37 -18.62
C HIS A 155 6.88 10.52 -17.34
N PRO A 156 8.04 10.15 -16.76
CA PRO A 156 8.09 9.24 -15.62
C PRO A 156 7.35 9.75 -14.39
N ALA A 157 7.42 11.05 -14.10
CA ALA A 157 6.76 11.66 -12.95
C ALA A 157 5.23 11.61 -13.06
N ILE A 158 4.68 11.99 -14.23
CA ILE A 158 3.24 11.92 -14.50
C ILE A 158 2.76 10.47 -14.48
N SER A 159 3.51 9.56 -15.11
CA SER A 159 3.16 8.13 -15.12
C SER A 159 3.15 7.54 -13.71
N SER A 160 4.10 7.96 -12.87
CA SER A 160 4.14 7.59 -11.45
C SER A 160 2.95 8.16 -10.68
N ALA A 161 2.64 9.44 -10.83
CA ALA A 161 1.48 10.07 -10.18
C ALA A 161 0.17 9.35 -10.56
N LEU A 162 -0.01 8.99 -11.84
CA LEU A 162 -1.17 8.22 -12.29
C LEU A 162 -1.22 6.82 -11.68
N THR A 163 -0.07 6.15 -11.54
CA THR A 163 0.03 4.84 -10.86
C THR A 163 -0.37 4.97 -9.39
N MET A 164 0.12 6.00 -8.70
CA MET A 164 -0.21 6.25 -7.30
C MET A 164 -1.70 6.55 -7.13
N THR A 165 -2.29 7.39 -8.00
CA THR A 165 -3.73 7.65 -7.98
C THR A 165 -4.54 6.37 -8.19
N ALA A 166 -4.18 5.54 -9.17
CA ALA A 166 -4.86 4.27 -9.42
C ALA A 166 -4.75 3.31 -8.24
N TYR A 167 -3.56 3.23 -7.63
CA TYR A 167 -3.33 2.45 -6.42
C TYR A 167 -4.23 2.95 -5.28
N HIS A 168 -4.10 4.20 -4.83
CA HIS A 168 -4.79 4.66 -3.64
C HIS A 168 -6.31 4.69 -3.82
N LEU A 169 -6.83 5.08 -4.99
CA LEU A 169 -8.26 4.98 -5.27
C LEU A 169 -8.78 3.54 -5.21
N LEU A 170 -8.00 2.57 -5.69
CA LEU A 170 -8.37 1.16 -5.59
C LEU A 170 -8.38 0.69 -4.14
N SER A 171 -7.38 1.10 -3.34
CA SER A 171 -7.33 0.82 -1.89
C SER A 171 -8.59 1.32 -1.20
N GLU A 172 -8.90 2.62 -1.35
CA GLU A 172 -10.07 3.23 -0.74
C GLU A 172 -11.39 2.58 -1.17
N MET A 173 -11.49 2.18 -2.43
CA MET A 173 -12.67 1.52 -2.96
C MET A 173 -12.86 0.12 -2.37
N VAL A 174 -11.77 -0.65 -2.22
CA VAL A 174 -11.80 -2.01 -1.66
C VAL A 174 -12.00 -1.96 -0.14
N GLU A 175 -11.49 -0.94 0.54
CA GLU A 175 -11.65 -0.73 1.97
C GLU A 175 -13.08 -0.28 2.32
N ASN A 176 -13.62 0.72 1.61
CA ASN A 176 -14.95 1.26 1.88
C ASN A 176 -16.09 0.34 1.42
N ARG A 177 -15.89 -0.54 0.42
CA ARG A 177 -16.89 -1.52 -0.06
C ARG A 177 -18.30 -0.90 -0.25
N SER A 178 -19.29 -1.44 0.44
CA SER A 178 -20.68 -1.00 0.47
C SER A 178 -21.00 -0.05 1.64
N ASN A 179 -19.99 0.50 2.31
CA ASN A 179 -20.21 1.43 3.42
C ASN A 179 -20.91 2.71 2.91
N THR A 180 -22.07 2.98 3.50
CA THR A 180 -22.89 4.18 3.21
C THR A 180 -22.83 5.21 4.34
N GLU A 181 -22.13 4.90 5.43
CA GLU A 181 -21.91 5.84 6.53
C GLU A 181 -20.90 6.92 6.11
N THR A 182 -21.07 8.13 6.63
CA THR A 182 -20.17 9.24 6.31
C THR A 182 -18.79 8.96 6.90
N THR A 183 -17.79 8.77 6.03
CA THR A 183 -16.37 8.59 6.39
C THR A 183 -15.51 9.70 5.79
N VAL A 184 -14.41 10.02 6.45
CA VAL A 184 -13.44 11.07 6.04
C VAL A 184 -12.02 10.54 5.82
N ASP A 185 -11.79 9.26 6.08
CA ASP A 185 -10.50 8.57 5.98
C ASP A 185 -9.88 8.73 4.58
N ALA A 186 -10.60 8.26 3.54
CA ALA A 186 -10.25 8.46 2.14
C ALA A 186 -10.01 9.94 1.73
N ILE A 187 -10.62 10.91 2.43
CA ILE A 187 -10.37 12.32 2.17
C ILE A 187 -9.01 12.74 2.73
N ALA A 188 -8.67 12.32 3.95
CA ALA A 188 -7.35 12.56 4.54
C ALA A 188 -6.26 11.99 3.63
N ASP A 189 -6.43 10.74 3.20
CA ASP A 189 -5.44 10.04 2.39
C ASP A 189 -5.23 10.69 1.02
N LEU A 190 -6.30 10.80 0.23
CA LEU A 190 -6.21 11.22 -1.17
C LEU A 190 -5.94 12.73 -1.35
N TYR A 191 -6.39 13.57 -0.41
CA TYR A 191 -6.28 15.03 -0.54
C TYR A 191 -5.22 15.65 0.37
N VAL A 192 -4.71 14.95 1.38
CA VAL A 192 -3.71 15.50 2.30
C VAL A 192 -2.43 14.69 2.27
N PHE A 193 -2.49 13.41 2.64
CA PHE A 193 -1.28 12.64 2.91
C PHE A 193 -0.60 12.11 1.65
N ASP A 194 -1.32 11.60 0.64
CA ASP A 194 -0.70 11.17 -0.62
C ASP A 194 -0.03 12.35 -1.36
N PRO A 195 -0.69 13.52 -1.55
CA PRO A 195 -0.05 14.67 -2.16
C PRO A 195 1.16 15.18 -1.35
N LEU A 196 1.06 15.18 -0.01
CA LEU A 196 2.17 15.54 0.87
C LEU A 196 3.35 14.59 0.69
N GLY A 197 3.10 13.28 0.61
CA GLY A 197 4.10 12.26 0.32
C GLY A 197 4.80 12.49 -1.01
N ILE A 198 4.02 12.74 -2.08
CA ILE A 198 4.54 13.07 -3.42
C ILE A 198 5.42 14.32 -3.38
N ALA A 199 4.95 15.39 -2.74
CA ALA A 199 5.71 16.63 -2.62
C ALA A 199 7.01 16.43 -1.83
N LEU A 200 6.94 15.70 -0.72
CA LEU A 200 8.07 15.41 0.16
C LEU A 200 9.15 14.58 -0.56
N PHE A 201 8.76 13.52 -1.27
CA PHE A 201 9.68 12.65 -2.01
C PHE A 201 10.02 13.14 -3.42
N SER A 202 9.49 14.29 -3.82
CA SER A 202 10.04 15.06 -4.93
C SER A 202 11.33 15.82 -4.53
N ASN A 203 11.63 15.94 -3.24
CA ASN A 203 12.85 16.53 -2.74
C ASN A 203 14.00 15.50 -2.66
N GLU A 204 15.10 15.77 -3.34
CA GLU A 204 16.25 14.86 -3.38
C GLU A 204 16.92 14.65 -2.03
N SER A 205 17.02 15.68 -1.19
CA SER A 205 17.65 15.56 0.14
C SER A 205 16.84 14.65 1.03
N VAL A 206 15.51 14.70 0.91
CA VAL A 206 14.61 13.76 1.59
C VAL A 206 14.81 12.35 1.05
N CYS A 207 14.85 12.18 -0.27
CA CYS A 207 15.12 10.88 -0.89
C CYS A 207 16.46 10.30 -0.45
N ARG A 208 17.54 11.11 -0.42
CA ARG A 208 18.87 10.73 0.05
C ARG A 208 18.85 10.33 1.52
N PHE A 209 18.16 11.09 2.36
CA PHE A 209 18.02 10.76 3.78
C PHE A 209 17.35 9.39 3.95
N PHE A 210 16.17 9.17 3.36
CA PHE A 210 15.45 7.92 3.50
C PHE A 210 16.18 6.74 2.85
N SER A 211 16.72 6.88 1.63
CA SER A 211 17.40 5.78 0.94
C SER A 211 18.79 5.46 1.49
N GLN A 212 19.56 6.45 1.96
CA GLN A 212 20.96 6.24 2.33
C GLN A 212 21.21 6.24 3.85
N LYS A 213 20.42 6.98 4.63
CA LYS A 213 20.56 7.02 6.10
C LYS A 213 19.65 6.01 6.79
N LEU A 214 18.40 5.91 6.33
CA LEU A 214 17.41 4.98 6.86
C LEU A 214 17.26 3.71 6.03
N GLU A 215 18.02 3.58 4.93
CA GLU A 215 17.98 2.43 4.02
C GLU A 215 16.54 1.97 3.71
N LEU A 216 15.65 2.94 3.49
CA LEU A 216 14.26 2.69 3.17
C LEU A 216 14.18 1.92 1.85
N ALA A 217 13.46 0.80 1.85
CA ALA A 217 13.23 -0.01 0.66
C ALA A 217 11.85 -0.65 0.65
N GLU A 218 11.48 -1.14 -0.53
CA GLU A 218 10.19 -1.72 -0.84
C GLU A 218 10.31 -3.25 -0.89
N TRP A 219 9.54 -3.92 -0.04
CA TRP A 219 9.57 -5.37 0.21
C TRP A 219 8.15 -6.00 0.10
N SER A 220 7.29 -5.54 -0.83
CA SER A 220 5.97 -6.13 -1.05
C SER A 220 6.04 -7.61 -1.40
N ASN A 221 4.94 -8.30 -1.12
CA ASN A 221 4.81 -9.71 -1.45
C ASN A 221 4.68 -9.92 -2.97
N PRO A 222 4.98 -11.13 -3.47
CA PRO A 222 4.63 -11.53 -4.83
C PRO A 222 3.16 -11.99 -4.90
N PRO A 223 2.22 -11.17 -5.41
CA PRO A 223 0.82 -11.56 -5.51
C PRO A 223 0.64 -12.67 -6.54
N ALA A 224 -0.32 -13.54 -6.29
CA ALA A 224 -0.67 -14.64 -7.19
C ALA A 224 -2.18 -14.84 -7.22
N TYR A 225 -2.69 -15.32 -8.35
CA TYR A 225 -4.09 -15.65 -8.50
C TYR A 225 -4.29 -17.15 -8.44
N ASP A 226 -5.25 -17.58 -7.64
CA ASP A 226 -5.69 -18.97 -7.56
C ASP A 226 -6.88 -19.17 -8.53
N PHE A 227 -6.67 -19.98 -9.56
CA PHE A 227 -7.70 -20.23 -10.58
C PHE A 227 -8.83 -21.15 -10.10
N HIS A 228 -8.63 -21.91 -9.03
CA HIS A 228 -9.64 -22.78 -8.46
C HIS A 228 -10.54 -22.03 -7.48
N SER A 229 -9.95 -21.36 -6.49
CA SER A 229 -10.72 -20.57 -5.51
C SER A 229 -11.15 -19.21 -6.03
N ARG A 230 -10.54 -18.74 -7.14
CA ARG A 230 -10.70 -17.40 -7.74
C ARG A 230 -10.19 -16.27 -6.84
N ASN A 231 -9.39 -16.60 -5.84
CA ASN A 231 -8.84 -15.62 -4.92
C ASN A 231 -7.56 -14.98 -5.45
N LEU A 232 -7.39 -13.69 -5.14
CA LEU A 232 -6.07 -13.09 -5.09
C LEU A 232 -5.37 -13.50 -3.79
N GLU A 233 -4.15 -13.99 -3.91
CA GLU A 233 -3.34 -14.50 -2.80
C GLU A 233 -2.02 -13.78 -2.70
N ASN A 234 -1.48 -13.79 -1.48
CA ASN A 234 -0.16 -13.28 -1.15
C ASN A 234 0.12 -11.85 -1.65
N MET A 235 -0.93 -11.03 -1.76
CA MET A 235 -0.81 -9.60 -1.93
C MET A 235 -0.42 -8.95 -0.59
N GLY A 236 0.23 -7.80 -0.68
CA GLY A 236 0.50 -6.97 0.47
C GLY A 236 1.71 -6.07 0.26
N GLN A 237 1.52 -4.81 0.60
CA GLN A 237 2.54 -3.80 0.52
C GLN A 237 3.35 -3.69 1.81
N PHE A 238 4.67 -3.74 1.68
CA PHE A 238 5.57 -3.65 2.82
C PHE A 238 6.80 -2.81 2.52
N TYR A 239 7.25 -2.14 3.56
CA TYR A 239 8.41 -1.27 3.58
C TYR A 239 9.39 -1.76 4.63
N VAL A 240 10.67 -1.51 4.39
CA VAL A 240 11.72 -1.74 5.37
C VAL A 240 12.49 -0.44 5.61
N MET A 241 12.87 -0.17 6.86
CA MET A 241 13.89 0.81 7.22
C MET A 241 14.98 0.13 8.05
N LYS A 242 16.23 0.50 7.80
CA LYS A 242 17.39 0.07 8.58
C LYS A 242 18.27 1.25 8.96
N TYR A 243 18.51 1.43 10.25
CA TYR A 243 19.37 2.49 10.77
C TYR A 243 20.65 1.90 11.41
N PRO A 244 21.86 2.31 11.00
CA PRO A 244 23.10 1.77 11.56
C PRO A 244 23.26 2.12 13.05
N LEU A 245 23.43 1.09 13.88
CA LEU A 245 23.69 1.23 15.32
C LEU A 245 25.17 1.27 15.65
N THR A 246 26.00 0.65 14.80
CA THR A 246 27.45 0.58 14.97
C THR A 246 28.18 1.40 13.91
N ARG A 247 29.38 1.91 14.25
CA ARG A 247 30.22 2.68 13.32
C ARG A 247 30.62 1.89 12.07
N ASP A 248 30.84 0.58 12.23
CA ASP A 248 31.15 -0.35 11.13
C ASP A 248 29.91 -0.75 10.31
N LYS A 249 28.72 -0.27 10.71
CA LYS A 249 27.41 -0.54 10.09
C LYS A 249 27.05 -2.03 10.00
N ARG A 250 27.69 -2.89 10.81
CA ARG A 250 27.38 -4.33 10.86
C ARG A 250 26.04 -4.61 11.51
N TRP A 251 25.66 -3.83 12.51
CA TRP A 251 24.38 -3.94 13.20
C TRP A 251 23.52 -2.74 12.92
N LYS A 252 22.24 -2.98 12.65
CA LYS A 252 21.25 -1.95 12.33
C LYS A 252 19.97 -2.21 13.11
N ALA A 253 19.33 -1.16 13.59
CA ALA A 253 17.92 -1.21 13.96
C ALA A 253 17.14 -1.47 12.67
N PHE A 254 16.14 -2.33 12.75
CA PHE A 254 15.34 -2.79 11.62
C PHE A 254 13.87 -2.57 11.93
N SER A 255 13.13 -2.06 10.95
CA SER A 255 11.68 -1.99 10.98
C SER A 255 11.14 -2.45 9.64
N HIS A 256 10.19 -3.37 9.66
CA HIS A 256 9.38 -3.79 8.52
C HIS A 256 7.94 -3.40 8.80
N PHE A 257 7.32 -2.58 7.96
CA PHE A 257 6.03 -1.98 8.23
C PHE A 257 5.13 -1.90 6.98
N GLY A 258 3.83 -1.73 7.21
CA GLY A 258 2.73 -1.84 6.27
C GLY A 258 1.43 -1.94 7.08
N LEU A 259 0.50 -2.81 6.69
CA LEU A 259 -0.63 -3.22 7.56
C LEU A 259 -0.20 -4.13 8.74
N ASN A 260 1.09 -4.41 8.86
CA ASN A 260 1.70 -5.01 10.03
C ASN A 260 3.07 -4.39 10.24
N ALA A 261 3.54 -4.42 11.48
CA ALA A 261 4.81 -3.81 11.88
C ALA A 261 5.65 -4.84 12.65
N VAL A 262 6.92 -4.97 12.28
CA VAL A 262 7.91 -5.80 12.95
C VAL A 262 9.15 -4.95 13.16
N ALA A 263 9.62 -4.85 14.40
CA ALA A 263 10.85 -4.16 14.74
C ALA A 263 11.88 -5.14 15.30
N GLY A 264 13.16 -4.85 15.09
CA GLY A 264 14.23 -5.70 15.59
C GLY A 264 15.61 -5.30 15.10
N LEU A 265 16.44 -6.29 14.80
CA LEU A 265 17.84 -6.10 14.43
C LEU A 265 18.14 -6.71 13.07
N SER A 266 18.90 -5.98 12.27
CA SER A 266 19.52 -6.47 11.05
C SER A 266 21.02 -6.58 11.25
N ARG A 267 21.60 -7.73 10.92
CA ARG A 267 23.03 -7.97 10.89
C ARG A 267 23.50 -8.15 9.45
N LYS A 268 24.50 -7.37 9.08
CA LYS A 268 25.20 -7.49 7.80
C LYS A 268 26.12 -8.72 7.86
N ILE A 269 25.92 -9.66 6.93
CA ILE A 269 26.72 -10.89 6.82
C ILE A 269 28.01 -10.59 6.07
N ASP A 270 27.90 -9.84 4.96
CA ASP A 270 29.02 -9.33 4.17
C ASP A 270 28.63 -8.02 3.48
N ARG A 271 29.37 -7.57 2.46
CA ARG A 271 29.13 -6.29 1.79
C ARG A 271 27.71 -6.12 1.24
N GLU A 272 27.04 -7.18 0.88
CA GLU A 272 25.76 -7.15 0.15
C GLU A 272 24.62 -7.81 0.92
N ARG A 273 24.93 -8.84 1.72
CA ARG A 273 23.91 -9.69 2.37
C ARG A 273 23.62 -9.25 3.80
N SER A 274 22.34 -9.27 4.17
CA SER A 274 21.89 -9.03 5.54
C SER A 274 20.84 -10.04 5.98
N LEU A 275 20.84 -10.33 7.29
CA LEU A 275 19.79 -11.09 7.96
C LEU A 275 19.12 -10.18 8.99
N SER A 276 17.79 -10.10 8.95
CA SER A 276 16.99 -9.32 9.89
C SER A 276 16.04 -10.24 10.66
N LEU A 277 15.92 -10.02 11.96
CA LEU A 277 14.98 -10.70 12.85
C LEU A 277 14.22 -9.65 13.65
N GLY A 278 12.93 -9.88 13.88
CA GLY A 278 12.14 -8.97 14.69
C GLY A 278 10.83 -9.56 15.21
N LEU A 279 10.22 -8.79 16.11
CA LEU A 279 8.91 -9.03 16.70
C LEU A 279 8.05 -7.78 16.52
N GLY A 280 6.74 -7.96 16.52
CA GLY A 280 5.80 -6.85 16.47
C GLY A 280 4.36 -7.32 16.36
N PHE A 281 3.57 -6.61 15.58
CA PHE A 281 2.12 -6.75 15.55
C PHE A 281 1.58 -6.75 14.13
N THR A 282 0.43 -7.39 13.95
CA THR A 282 -0.38 -7.35 12.73
C THR A 282 -1.80 -6.94 13.05
N VAL A 283 -2.46 -6.22 12.13
CA VAL A 283 -3.89 -5.96 12.24
C VAL A 283 -4.64 -7.29 12.09
N ARG A 284 -5.38 -7.66 13.13
CA ARG A 284 -6.28 -8.82 13.17
C ARG A 284 -7.68 -8.43 12.74
N GLU A 285 -8.12 -7.26 13.17
CA GLU A 285 -9.50 -6.79 13.02
C GLU A 285 -9.50 -5.28 12.85
N LEU A 286 -10.31 -4.76 11.93
CA LEU A 286 -10.71 -3.36 11.91
C LEU A 286 -12.12 -3.28 12.48
N THR A 287 -12.30 -2.51 13.54
CA THR A 287 -13.58 -2.30 14.20
C THR A 287 -13.89 -0.81 14.25
N PRO A 288 -15.17 -0.40 14.21
CA PRO A 288 -15.53 0.98 14.49
C PRO A 288 -14.91 1.43 15.81
N ALA A 289 -14.30 2.61 15.83
CA ALA A 289 -13.86 3.24 17.06
C ALA A 289 -15.09 3.53 17.93
N GLN A 290 -14.95 3.43 19.25
CA GLN A 290 -16.06 3.73 20.17
C GLN A 290 -16.34 5.24 20.16
N GLU A 291 -17.53 5.63 19.71
CA GLU A 291 -17.84 7.03 19.38
C GLU A 291 -19.25 7.47 19.83
N ASP A 292 -19.36 8.72 20.30
CA ASP A 292 -20.60 9.35 20.79
C ASP A 292 -21.28 10.27 19.75
N GLN A 293 -20.77 10.34 18.50
CA GLN A 293 -21.22 11.28 17.46
C GLN A 293 -21.40 10.58 16.10
N ALA A 294 -22.10 11.24 15.16
CA ALA A 294 -22.42 10.69 13.83
C ALA A 294 -21.17 10.46 12.94
N GLY A 295 -21.20 9.40 12.13
CA GLY A 295 -20.10 9.01 11.23
C GLY A 295 -19.09 8.06 11.91
N SER A 296 -18.50 7.15 11.14
CA SER A 296 -17.63 6.08 11.65
C SER A 296 -16.15 6.36 11.38
N ALA A 297 -15.31 6.19 12.40
CA ALA A 297 -13.86 5.96 12.23
C ALA A 297 -13.50 4.50 12.55
N LEU A 298 -12.43 3.97 11.95
CA LEU A 298 -11.96 2.61 12.24
C LEU A 298 -10.79 2.61 13.23
N THR A 299 -10.65 1.53 14.00
CA THR A 299 -9.49 1.25 14.85
C THR A 299 -9.07 -0.21 14.70
N ALA A 300 -7.79 -0.50 14.96
CA ALA A 300 -7.19 -1.80 14.71
C ALA A 300 -6.98 -2.61 16.00
N ARG A 301 -7.44 -3.87 16.01
CA ARG A 301 -7.02 -4.87 17.00
C ARG A 301 -5.78 -5.59 16.52
N LEU A 302 -4.81 -5.76 17.41
CA LEU A 302 -3.48 -6.26 17.07
C LEU A 302 -3.27 -7.71 17.54
N ALA A 303 -2.52 -8.49 16.77
CA ALA A 303 -2.01 -9.80 17.15
C ALA A 303 -0.48 -9.84 17.02
N LEU A 304 0.18 -10.64 17.86
CA LEU A 304 1.65 -10.79 17.83
C LEU A 304 2.14 -11.34 16.50
N ARG A 305 3.31 -10.88 16.06
CA ARG A 305 3.98 -11.29 14.81
C ARG A 305 5.48 -11.40 15.04
N ALA A 306 6.11 -12.38 14.40
CA ALA A 306 7.55 -12.52 14.33
C ALA A 306 7.98 -12.66 12.88
N GLY A 307 9.16 -12.15 12.54
CA GLY A 307 9.65 -12.19 11.17
C GLY A 307 11.16 -12.42 11.09
N ALA A 308 11.56 -13.21 10.09
CA ALA A 308 12.94 -13.39 9.67
C ALA A 308 13.06 -13.03 8.19
N PHE A 309 14.08 -12.26 7.84
CA PHE A 309 14.25 -11.69 6.51
C PHE A 309 15.70 -11.80 6.07
N TYR A 310 15.91 -12.24 4.83
CA TYR A 310 17.22 -12.29 4.19
C TYR A 310 17.18 -11.42 2.93
N ASP A 311 18.08 -10.45 2.84
CA ASP A 311 18.16 -9.53 1.71
C ASP A 311 19.55 -9.45 1.10
N LEU A 312 19.57 -9.18 -0.21
CA LEU A 312 20.76 -8.92 -0.99
C LEU A 312 20.68 -7.48 -1.51
N ASN A 313 21.65 -6.66 -1.11
CA ASN A 313 21.70 -5.24 -1.41
C ASN A 313 20.37 -4.52 -1.06
N ASN A 314 19.73 -4.85 0.06
CA ASN A 314 18.43 -4.31 0.49
C ASN A 314 17.24 -4.65 -0.44
N SER A 315 17.39 -5.61 -1.35
CA SER A 315 16.29 -6.27 -2.06
C SER A 315 15.96 -7.58 -1.35
N LEU A 316 14.70 -7.78 -0.95
CA LEU A 316 14.32 -8.95 -0.15
C LEU A 316 14.45 -10.22 -0.98
N MET A 317 15.19 -11.22 -0.49
CA MET A 317 15.41 -12.49 -1.17
C MET A 317 14.55 -13.60 -0.59
N CYS A 318 14.33 -13.58 0.73
CA CYS A 318 13.50 -14.54 1.42
C CYS A 318 12.93 -13.90 2.70
N SER A 319 11.68 -14.22 3.03
CA SER A 319 11.10 -13.92 4.33
C SER A 319 10.31 -15.11 4.88
N VAL A 320 10.31 -15.25 6.21
CA VAL A 320 9.45 -16.15 6.96
C VAL A 320 8.77 -15.33 8.04
N ILE A 321 7.46 -15.44 8.13
CA ILE A 321 6.64 -14.68 9.06
C ILE A 321 5.71 -15.64 9.79
N LEU A 322 5.70 -15.51 11.11
CA LEU A 322 4.79 -16.18 12.02
C LEU A 322 3.83 -15.17 12.62
N THR A 323 2.56 -15.53 12.75
CA THR A 323 1.54 -14.67 13.35
C THR A 323 0.74 -15.41 14.42
N GLY A 324 0.27 -14.67 15.41
CA GLY A 324 -0.68 -15.14 16.41
C GLY A 324 -2.13 -15.16 15.90
N ILE A 325 -2.38 -14.90 14.61
CA ILE A 325 -3.71 -15.01 13.99
C ILE A 325 -3.91 -16.48 13.61
N PRO A 326 -4.88 -17.20 14.23
CA PRO A 326 -5.13 -18.60 13.92
C PRO A 326 -5.37 -18.86 12.42
N GLU A 327 -5.98 -17.90 11.75
CA GLU A 327 -6.34 -17.94 10.34
C GLU A 327 -5.17 -17.76 9.38
N SER A 328 -4.02 -17.24 9.83
CA SER A 328 -2.84 -17.00 8.98
C SER A 328 -1.54 -17.10 9.77
N ARG A 329 -1.24 -18.29 10.32
CA ARG A 329 -0.13 -18.48 11.27
C ARG A 329 1.25 -18.41 10.63
N PHE A 330 1.36 -18.78 9.36
CA PHE A 330 2.63 -18.93 8.66
C PHE A 330 2.59 -18.33 7.26
N ARG A 331 3.64 -17.61 6.90
CA ARG A 331 3.91 -17.19 5.51
C ARG A 331 5.41 -17.24 5.24
N MET A 332 5.77 -17.78 4.08
CA MET A 332 7.12 -17.74 3.54
C MET A 332 7.08 -17.19 2.12
N ASN A 333 8.00 -16.29 1.80
CA ASN A 333 8.22 -15.78 0.46
C ASN A 333 9.67 -16.02 0.06
N VAL A 334 9.88 -16.49 -1.17
CA VAL A 334 11.16 -16.58 -1.84
C VAL A 334 11.08 -15.75 -3.10
N TYR A 335 12.03 -14.84 -3.31
CA TYR A 335 12.00 -13.93 -4.44
C TYR A 335 12.96 -14.38 -5.56
N PRO A 336 12.77 -13.89 -6.80
CA PRO A 336 13.65 -14.19 -7.93
C PRO A 336 15.12 -14.01 -7.58
N GLY A 337 15.97 -14.92 -8.06
CA GLY A 337 17.42 -14.89 -7.92
C GLY A 337 17.95 -15.75 -6.78
N LEU A 338 17.11 -16.17 -5.81
CA LEU A 338 17.53 -17.13 -4.79
C LEU A 338 17.57 -18.56 -5.32
N LEU A 339 16.55 -18.93 -6.12
CA LEU A 339 16.46 -20.21 -6.80
C LEU A 339 16.69 -20.00 -8.29
N LYS A 340 17.50 -20.87 -8.92
CA LYS A 340 17.80 -20.81 -10.35
C LYS A 340 17.72 -22.21 -10.95
N TYR A 341 16.88 -22.37 -11.96
CA TYR A 341 16.76 -23.61 -12.72
C TYR A 341 16.67 -23.30 -14.20
N LYS A 342 17.61 -23.84 -15.01
CA LYS A 342 17.66 -23.67 -16.47
C LYS A 342 17.46 -22.22 -16.96
N GLY A 343 18.05 -21.25 -16.23
CA GLY A 343 17.97 -19.83 -16.58
C GLY A 343 16.74 -19.09 -16.04
N ILE A 344 15.78 -19.79 -15.45
CA ILE A 344 14.60 -19.19 -14.82
C ILE A 344 14.86 -19.00 -13.32
N THR A 345 14.43 -17.87 -12.79
CA THR A 345 14.51 -17.53 -11.37
C THR A 345 13.12 -17.19 -10.82
N PRO A 346 12.33 -18.19 -10.41
CA PRO A 346 10.97 -17.95 -9.93
C PRO A 346 10.98 -17.31 -8.55
N GLY A 347 9.96 -16.50 -8.27
CA GLY A 347 9.50 -16.25 -6.91
C GLY A 347 8.51 -17.34 -6.49
N LEU A 348 8.55 -17.74 -5.23
CA LEU A 348 7.65 -18.72 -4.63
C LEU A 348 7.06 -18.15 -3.36
N PHE A 349 5.87 -18.61 -3.00
CA PHE A 349 5.35 -18.41 -1.65
C PHE A 349 4.67 -19.66 -1.13
N LEU A 350 4.57 -19.73 0.19
CA LEU A 350 3.82 -20.73 0.92
C LEU A 350 3.16 -20.05 2.12
N SER A 351 1.86 -20.20 2.29
CA SER A 351 1.11 -19.68 3.43
C SER A 351 0.15 -20.72 3.99
N GLN A 352 -0.04 -20.67 5.30
CA GLN A 352 -1.06 -21.46 5.97
C GLN A 352 -2.30 -20.58 6.20
N GLU A 353 -3.47 -21.07 5.77
CA GLU A 353 -4.77 -20.43 5.94
C GLU A 353 -5.73 -21.38 6.67
N ALA A 354 -6.40 -20.94 7.74
CA ALA A 354 -7.19 -21.86 8.58
C ALA A 354 -8.30 -22.60 7.82
N SER A 355 -9.00 -21.94 6.89
CA SER A 355 -10.10 -22.55 6.14
C SER A 355 -9.66 -23.36 4.92
N ARG A 356 -8.41 -23.18 4.47
CA ARG A 356 -7.94 -23.73 3.18
C ARG A 356 -6.68 -24.59 3.29
N GLY A 357 -6.09 -24.69 4.47
CA GLY A 357 -4.87 -25.46 4.69
C GLY A 357 -3.65 -24.69 4.17
N TRP A 358 -2.88 -25.31 3.28
CA TRP A 358 -1.68 -24.69 2.71
C TRP A 358 -1.99 -24.16 1.32
N VAL A 359 -1.66 -22.89 1.09
CA VAL A 359 -1.69 -22.25 -0.22
C VAL A 359 -0.25 -21.99 -0.65
N ALA A 360 0.09 -22.41 -1.85
CA ALA A 360 1.40 -22.16 -2.42
C ALA A 360 1.28 -21.51 -3.79
N GLY A 361 2.35 -20.87 -4.25
CA GLY A 361 2.33 -20.31 -5.58
C GLY A 361 3.68 -19.92 -6.13
N VAL A 362 3.67 -19.62 -7.42
CA VAL A 362 4.84 -19.28 -8.21
C VAL A 362 4.58 -17.99 -8.97
N LYS A 363 5.55 -17.09 -8.96
CA LYS A 363 5.53 -15.84 -9.73
C LYS A 363 6.80 -15.74 -10.57
N LEU A 364 6.64 -15.43 -11.85
CA LEU A 364 7.75 -15.17 -12.75
C LEU A 364 7.94 -13.66 -12.88
N GLN A 365 9.20 -13.22 -12.99
CA GLN A 365 9.60 -11.81 -12.94
C GLN A 365 8.86 -10.91 -13.94
N TYR A 366 8.50 -11.45 -15.10
CA TYR A 366 7.87 -10.72 -16.19
C TYR A 366 6.33 -10.73 -16.13
N LEU A 367 5.73 -11.39 -15.14
CA LEU A 367 4.29 -11.45 -14.96
C LEU A 367 3.85 -10.57 -13.78
N PRO A 368 2.78 -9.77 -13.95
CA PRO A 368 2.27 -8.94 -12.87
C PRO A 368 1.69 -9.78 -11.72
N LEU A 369 1.11 -10.95 -12.06
CA LEU A 369 0.54 -11.91 -11.12
C LEU A 369 1.21 -13.28 -11.29
N GLY A 370 1.43 -13.96 -10.17
CA GLY A 370 1.76 -15.38 -10.14
C GLY A 370 0.52 -16.29 -10.24
N ALA A 371 0.75 -17.59 -10.18
CA ALA A 371 -0.29 -18.60 -10.03
C ALA A 371 -0.21 -19.23 -8.64
N ALA A 372 -1.35 -19.38 -7.98
CA ALA A 372 -1.49 -20.05 -6.69
C ALA A 372 -2.29 -21.37 -6.83
N PHE A 373 -2.09 -22.28 -5.88
CA PHE A 373 -2.65 -23.62 -5.83
C PHE A 373 -2.81 -24.13 -4.40
#